data_AF-A0A957T734-F1
#
_entry.id   AF-A0A957T734-F1
#
_cell.length_a   1.000
_cell.length_b   1.000
_cell.length_c   1.000
_cell.angle_alpha   90.00
_cell.angle_beta   90.00
_cell.angle_gamma   90.00
#
_symmetry.space_group_name_H-M   'P 1'
#
loop_
_entity.id
_entity.type
_entity.pdbx_description
1 polymer ?
#
loop_
_entity_poly.entity_id
_entity_poly.type
_entity_poly.pdbx_seq_one_letter_code
_entity_poly.pdbx_strand_id
1 'polypeptide(L)' 'HVTDLIQDHDDGITVTSGSTEIRIGESIDLDSKVAFLSALTRSGQAFSLIDLRHADAPSYR' A
#
# COMPACT_ATOMS: atom_id res chain seq x y z
N HIS A 1 -3.80 -9.27 7.84
CA HIS A 1 -2.77 -9.91 8.68
C HIS A 1 -1.45 -9.63 8.01
N VAL A 2 -0.56 -8.86 8.64
CA VAL A 2 0.72 -8.49 8.02
C VAL A 2 1.67 -9.68 8.13
N THR A 3 2.19 -10.11 7.00
CA THR A 3 3.12 -11.25 6.89
C THR A 3 4.55 -10.82 6.68
N ASP A 4 4.78 -9.62 6.16
CA ASP A 4 6.11 -9.03 6.04
C ASP A 4 6.07 -7.50 6.05
N LEU A 5 7.15 -6.86 6.48
CA LEU A 5 7.34 -5.41 6.45
C LEU A 5 8.81 -5.10 6.17
N ILE A 6 9.04 -4.39 5.06
CA ILE A 6 10.37 -3.97 4.61
C ILE A 6 10.39 -2.45 4.55
N GLN A 7 11.45 -1.85 5.09
CA GLN A 7 11.73 -0.43 4.94
C GLN A 7 13.08 -0.29 4.24
N ASP A 8 13.05 0.28 3.05
CA ASP A 8 14.22 0.52 2.21
C ASP A 8 14.45 2.03 2.01
N HIS A 9 15.69 2.43 1.74
CA HIS A 9 16.02 3.84 1.53
C HIS A 9 15.46 4.39 0.21
N ASP A 10 15.45 3.56 -0.84
CA ASP A 10 15.03 3.96 -2.19
C ASP A 10 13.51 3.73 -2.39
N ASP A 11 12.99 2.62 -1.87
CA ASP A 11 11.59 2.22 -2.06
C ASP A 11 10.65 2.57 -0.90
N GLY A 12 11.19 3.04 0.23
CA GLY A 12 10.43 3.39 1.43
C GLY A 12 9.79 2.17 2.09
N ILE A 13 8.56 2.31 2.58
CA ILE A 13 7.85 1.25 3.31
C ILE A 13 7.08 0.36 2.34
N THR A 14 7.33 -0.95 2.40
CA THR A 14 6.54 -1.98 1.74
C THR A 14 6.00 -2.97 2.76
N VAL A 15 4.72 -3.29 2.67
CA VAL A 15 4.00 -4.20 3.57
C VAL A 15 3.43 -5.34 2.74
N THR A 16 3.68 -6.57 3.16
CA THR A 16 3.04 -7.76 2.57
C THR A 16 1.98 -8.28 3.53
N SER A 17 0.78 -8.53 3.02
CA SER A 17 -0.32 -9.13 3.76
C SER A 17 -0.83 -10.36 3.01
N GLY A 18 -0.31 -11.54 3.35
CA GLY A 18 -0.63 -12.77 2.63
C GLY A 18 -0.01 -12.74 1.23
N SER A 19 -0.86 -12.72 0.19
CA SER A 19 -0.42 -12.62 -1.21
C SER A 19 -0.46 -11.21 -1.78
N THR A 20 -0.81 -10.20 -0.98
CA THR A 20 -0.91 -8.80 -1.41
C THR A 20 0.34 -8.04 -1.00
N GLU A 21 1.02 -7.43 -1.97
CA GLU A 21 2.10 -6.47 -1.73
C GLU A 21 1.54 -5.04 -1.72
N ILE A 22 1.89 -4.24 -0.71
CA ILE A 22 1.44 -2.87 -0.52
C ILE A 22 2.67 -1.96 -0.43
N ARG A 23 2.93 -1.17 -1.46
CA ARG A 23 4.04 -0.22 -1.50
C ARG A 23 3.55 1.13 -1.01
N ILE A 24 3.90 1.49 0.22
CA ILE A 24 3.52 2.76 0.83
C ILE A 24 4.51 3.85 0.40
N GLY A 25 5.79 3.51 0.26
CA GLY A 25 6.84 4.49 -0.01
C GLY A 25 7.17 5.33 1.22
N GLU A 26 7.47 6.60 1.02
CA GLU A 26 7.69 7.53 2.12
C GLU A 26 6.41 7.76 2.95
N SER A 27 6.58 8.17 4.21
CA SER A 27 5.48 8.46 5.14
C SER A 27 4.75 9.78 4.85
N ILE A 28 5.13 10.50 3.80
CA ILE A 28 4.39 11.67 3.34
C ILE A 28 2.97 11.27 2.89
N ASP A 29 2.00 12.14 3.18
CA ASP A 29 0.58 11.95 2.84
C ASP A 29 -0.03 10.64 3.37
N LEU A 30 0.46 10.15 4.51
CA LEU A 30 0.04 8.86 5.08
C LEU A 30 -1.48 8.79 5.28
N ASP A 31 -2.12 9.88 5.69
CA ASP A 31 -3.59 9.93 5.87
C ASP A 31 -4.33 9.67 4.56
N SER A 32 -3.89 10.27 3.44
CA SER A 32 -4.44 10.04 2.10
C SER A 32 -4.24 8.59 1.66
N LYS A 33 -3.06 8.03 1.90
CA LYS A 33 -2.73 6.62 1.59
C LYS A 33 -3.60 5.65 2.39
N VAL A 34 -3.81 5.91 3.68
CA VAL A 34 -4.66 5.11 4.57
C VAL A 34 -6.13 5.21 4.17
N ALA A 35 -6.61 6.41 3.79
CA ALA A 35 -7.97 6.59 3.30
C ALA A 35 -8.22 5.77 2.03
N PHE A 36 -7.26 5.75 1.11
CA PHE A 36 -7.32 4.95 -0.11
C PHE A 36 -7.32 3.44 0.19
N LEU A 37 -6.43 2.94 1.04
CA LEU A 37 -6.44 1.53 1.48
C LEU A 37 -7.76 1.13 2.13
N SER A 38 -8.34 2.03 2.92
CA SER A 38 -9.65 1.82 3.56
C SER A 38 -10.79 1.77 2.53
N ALA A 39 -10.69 2.50 1.42
CA ALA A 39 -11.63 2.41 0.31
C ALA A 39 -11.47 1.09 -0.46
N LEU A 40 -10.24 0.69 -0.79
CA LEU A 40 -9.96 -0.58 -1.46
C LEU A 40 -10.43 -1.78 -0.63
N THR A 41 -10.17 -1.78 0.68
CA THR A 41 -10.61 -2.86 1.58
C THR A 41 -12.13 -3.01 1.58
N ARG A 42 -12.88 -1.90 1.48
CA ARG A 42 -14.35 -1.92 1.41
C ARG A 42 -14.90 -2.42 0.08
N SER A 43 -14.10 -2.42 -0.99
CA SER A 43 -14.53 -2.97 -2.28
C SER A 43 -14.73 -4.49 -2.25
N GLY A 44 -14.10 -5.19 -1.29
CA GLY A 44 -14.12 -6.65 -1.21
C GLY A 44 -13.35 -7.37 -2.33
N GLN A 45 -12.70 -6.63 -3.23
CA GLN A 45 -11.84 -7.19 -4.27
C GLN A 45 -10.53 -7.70 -3.67
N ALA A 46 -10.02 -8.80 -4.24
CA ALA A 46 -8.69 -9.29 -3.90
C ALA A 46 -7.66 -8.58 -4.79
N PHE A 47 -6.64 -7.99 -4.16
CA PHE A 47 -5.54 -7.33 -4.86
C PHE A 47 -4.25 -8.12 -4.66
N SER A 48 -3.43 -8.16 -5.69
CA SER A 48 -2.07 -8.74 -5.62
C SER A 48 -1.01 -7.67 -5.41
N LEU A 49 -1.28 -6.42 -5.83
CA LEU A 49 -0.40 -5.28 -5.63
C LEU A 49 -1.23 -4.00 -5.44
N ILE A 50 -0.82 -3.18 -4.49
CA ILE A 50 -1.30 -1.82 -4.28
C ILE A 50 -0.08 -0.91 -4.16
N ASP A 51 0.10 0.04 -5.07
CA ASP A 51 1.22 0.99 -5.05
C ASP A 51 0.70 2.41 -4.75
N LEU A 52 1.15 2.95 -3.62
CA LEU A 52 0.77 4.24 -3.04
C LEU A 52 1.98 5.16 -2.87
N ARG A 53 3.12 4.84 -3.49
CA ARG A 53 4.32 5.70 -3.42
C ARG A 53 4.02 7.12 -3.91
N HIS A 54 3.10 7.26 -4.87
CA HIS A 54 2.57 8.53 -5.37
C HIS A 54 1.09 8.67 -5.01
N ALA A 55 0.78 9.52 -4.02
CA ALA A 55 -0.58 9.65 -3.47
C ALA A 55 -1.59 10.26 -4.47
N ASP A 56 -1.12 11.01 -5.46
CA ASP A 56 -1.90 11.62 -6.54
C ASP A 56 -2.18 10.64 -7.70
N ALA A 57 -1.41 9.57 -7.81
CA ALA A 57 -1.52 8.56 -8.87
C ALA A 57 -1.37 7.12 -8.33
N PRO A 58 -2.26 6.67 -7.43
CA PRO A 58 -2.21 5.30 -6.90
C PRO A 58 -2.53 4.28 -8.00
N SER A 59 -1.93 3.09 -7.91
CA SER A 59 -2.20 1.98 -8.84
C SER A 59 -2.43 0.65 -8.11
N TYR A 60 -3.24 -0.24 -8.68
CA TYR A 60 -3.59 -1.52 -8.08
C TYR A 60 -3.98 -2.56 -9.15
N ARG A 61 -3.83 -3.85 -8.80
CA ARG A 61 -4.20 -5.00 -9.65
C ARG A 61 -4.75 -6.18 -8.86
#